data_AF-K7ZBY6-F1
#
_entry.id   AF-K7ZBY6-F1
#
_cell.length_a   1.000
_cell.length_b   1.000
_cell.length_c   1.000
_cell.angle_alpha   90.00
_cell.angle_beta   90.00
_cell.angle_gamma   90.00
#
_symmetry.space_group_name_H-M   'P 1'
#
loop_
_entity.id
_entity.type
_entity.pdbx_description
1 polymer ?
#
loop_
_entity_poly.entity_id
_entity_poly.type
_entity_poly.pdbx_seq_one_letter_code
_entity_poly.pdbx_strand_id
1 'polypeptide(L)'
;MRTFIETDQGKPISVGVAFPKAAMDGLSEHTPEVFIVELPTEMAMPPYNHVMLDWMPHGHDPDSIYGRPHFDFHFYMISSADRQKITCLGDDAAVCTKQPAPELIPPFYAPTPEGVPQMGWHWVDLRSPEYNGQPFTSTFIYGFYDGKMNFAEPMMTREFILATNWFASLIPSPEKVLISGYYPTAYSLTYDAIQDLYFIKLMNLVWKDQ
;
A
#
# COMPACT_ATOMS: atom_id res chain seq x y z
N MET A 1 12.91 5.00 -11.00
CA MET A 1 12.18 4.21 -9.98
C MET A 1 12.18 2.75 -10.39
N ARG A 2 12.22 1.81 -9.43
CA ARG A 2 12.16 0.36 -9.69
C ARG A 2 11.54 -0.37 -8.50
N THR A 3 10.95 -1.53 -8.73
CA THR A 3 10.62 -2.50 -7.68
C THR A 3 11.82 -3.41 -7.41
N PHE A 4 11.83 -4.07 -6.26
CA PHE A 4 12.84 -5.07 -5.90
C PHE A 4 12.29 -6.06 -4.88
N ILE A 5 12.98 -7.20 -4.75
CA ILE A 5 12.71 -8.23 -3.74
C ILE A 5 14.02 -8.44 -2.99
N GLU A 6 13.98 -8.39 -1.66
CA GLU A 6 15.12 -8.78 -0.83
C GLU A 6 14.90 -10.20 -0.32
N THR A 7 15.98 -10.96 -0.32
CA THR A 7 15.97 -12.37 0.10
C THR A 7 17.00 -12.63 1.18
N ASP A 8 16.67 -13.53 2.11
CA ASP A 8 17.63 -14.15 3.02
C ASP A 8 17.64 -15.65 2.73
N GLN A 9 18.83 -16.21 2.42
CA GLN A 9 19.00 -17.61 2.03
C GLN A 9 18.02 -18.09 0.94
N GLY A 10 17.71 -17.22 -0.03
CA GLY A 10 16.78 -17.50 -1.12
C GLY A 10 15.29 -17.38 -0.77
N LYS A 11 14.94 -17.07 0.49
CA LYS A 11 13.57 -16.79 0.92
C LYS A 11 13.30 -15.28 0.86
N PRO A 12 12.17 -14.83 0.26
CA PRO A 12 11.77 -13.42 0.32
C PRO A 12 11.58 -12.95 1.76
N ILE A 13 12.20 -11.81 2.09
CA ILE A 13 12.05 -11.13 3.38
C ILE A 13 11.42 -9.75 3.24
N SER A 14 11.50 -9.13 2.06
CA SER A 14 10.82 -7.89 1.73
C SER A 14 10.53 -7.78 0.23
N VAL A 15 9.51 -6.98 -0.10
CA VAL A 15 9.24 -6.50 -1.46
C VAL A 15 9.01 -4.99 -1.37
N GLY A 16 9.50 -4.23 -2.33
CA GLY A 16 9.45 -2.78 -2.23
C GLY A 16 9.66 -2.04 -3.52
N VAL A 17 9.61 -0.71 -3.41
CA VAL A 17 9.94 0.24 -4.46
C VAL A 17 11.10 1.12 -4.00
N ALA A 18 12.00 1.43 -4.93
CA ALA A 18 13.12 2.32 -4.72
C ALA A 18 13.14 3.42 -5.77
N PHE A 19 13.31 4.66 -5.31
CA PHE A 19 13.35 5.85 -6.16
C PHE A 19 14.40 6.85 -5.66
N PRO A 20 15.04 7.61 -6.56
CA PRO A 20 16.06 8.58 -6.17
C PRO A 20 15.43 9.76 -5.46
N LYS A 21 16.19 10.40 -4.57
CA LYS A 21 15.74 11.61 -3.88
C LYS A 21 15.30 12.70 -4.85
N ALA A 22 16.06 12.90 -5.93
CA ALA A 22 15.74 13.86 -6.99
C ALA A 22 14.39 13.61 -7.70
N ALA A 23 13.79 12.40 -7.58
CA ALA A 23 12.44 12.17 -8.10
C ALA A 23 11.39 13.02 -7.38
N MET A 24 11.65 13.43 -6.14
CA MET A 24 10.76 14.28 -5.35
C MET A 24 10.69 15.73 -5.83
N ASP A 25 11.61 16.15 -6.69
CA ASP A 25 11.69 17.51 -7.24
C ASP A 25 10.91 17.66 -8.55
N GLY A 26 10.58 16.53 -9.21
CA GLY A 26 9.87 16.51 -10.49
C GLY A 26 8.38 16.22 -10.40
N LEU A 27 7.84 16.09 -9.18
CA LEU A 27 6.42 15.79 -8.96
C LEU A 27 5.55 17.00 -9.28
N SER A 28 4.39 16.76 -9.87
CA SER A 28 3.41 17.81 -10.11
C SER A 28 2.95 18.46 -8.80
N GLU A 29 2.85 19.79 -8.75
CA GLU A 29 2.31 20.50 -7.59
C GLU A 29 0.78 20.62 -7.62
N HIS A 30 0.13 20.16 -8.69
CA HIS A 30 -1.29 20.46 -8.95
C HIS A 30 -2.13 19.28 -9.42
N THR A 31 -1.51 18.30 -10.07
CA THR A 31 -2.23 17.16 -10.67
C THR A 31 -1.77 15.86 -10.05
N PRO A 32 -2.68 14.98 -9.63
CA PRO A 32 -2.29 13.63 -9.25
C PRO A 32 -1.53 12.93 -10.38
N GLU A 33 -0.55 12.12 -10.01
CA GLU A 33 0.26 11.34 -10.95
C GLU A 33 0.24 9.88 -10.53
N VAL A 34 0.18 8.98 -11.51
CA VAL A 34 0.10 7.54 -11.29
C VAL A 34 1.27 6.86 -11.98
N PHE A 35 2.02 6.06 -11.23
CA PHE A 35 3.13 5.27 -11.76
C PHE A 35 2.90 3.79 -11.47
N ILE A 36 2.85 2.97 -12.52
CA ILE A 36 2.73 1.52 -12.38
C ILE A 36 4.09 0.88 -12.65
N VAL A 37 4.56 0.08 -11.72
CA VAL A 37 5.87 -0.60 -11.79
C VAL A 37 5.66 -2.09 -11.51
N GLU A 38 5.93 -2.92 -12.50
CA GLU A 38 5.86 -4.38 -12.39
C GLU A 38 6.89 -4.91 -11.39
N LEU A 39 6.61 -6.03 -10.72
CA LEU A 39 7.58 -6.71 -9.86
C LEU A 39 8.70 -7.41 -10.67
N PRO A 40 9.87 -7.68 -10.06
CA PRO A 40 10.92 -8.46 -10.71
C PRO A 40 10.42 -9.86 -11.11
N THR A 41 10.79 -10.32 -12.30
CA THR A 41 10.32 -11.60 -12.87
C THR A 41 11.14 -12.80 -12.43
N GLU A 42 12.30 -12.58 -11.81
CA GLU A 42 13.25 -13.61 -11.38
C GLU A 42 12.74 -14.43 -10.19
N MET A 43 11.77 -13.88 -9.45
CA MET A 43 11.18 -14.50 -8.27
C MET A 43 9.69 -14.14 -8.17
N ALA A 44 8.83 -15.15 -8.17
CA ALA A 44 7.41 -14.96 -7.95
C ALA A 44 7.14 -14.49 -6.50
N MET A 45 6.30 -13.47 -6.35
CA MET A 45 5.95 -12.87 -5.06
C MET A 45 4.44 -12.91 -4.80
N PRO A 46 3.77 -14.08 -4.86
CA PRO A 46 2.36 -14.12 -4.53
C PRO A 46 2.13 -13.57 -3.12
N PRO A 47 1.04 -12.82 -2.88
CA PRO A 47 -0.04 -12.54 -3.83
C PRO A 47 0.24 -11.36 -4.79
N TYR A 48 1.35 -10.65 -4.62
CA TYR A 48 1.65 -9.40 -5.33
C TYR A 48 2.09 -9.61 -6.78
N ASN A 49 1.75 -8.66 -7.65
CA ASN A 49 2.21 -8.67 -9.05
C ASN A 49 2.75 -7.32 -9.57
N HIS A 50 2.22 -6.19 -9.11
CA HIS A 50 2.76 -4.86 -9.40
C HIS A 50 2.61 -3.91 -8.22
N VAL A 51 3.33 -2.79 -8.29
CA VAL A 51 3.17 -1.66 -7.38
C VAL A 51 2.66 -0.47 -8.19
N MET A 52 1.59 0.16 -7.72
CA MET A 52 1.12 1.45 -8.21
C MET A 52 1.46 2.51 -7.17
N LEU A 53 2.01 3.62 -7.63
CA LEU A 53 2.31 4.77 -6.80
C LEU A 53 1.42 5.90 -7.26
N ASP A 54 0.53 6.34 -6.37
CA ASP A 54 -0.28 7.52 -6.59
C ASP A 54 0.31 8.69 -5.83
N TRP A 55 0.77 9.69 -6.59
CA TRP A 55 1.16 10.97 -6.03
C TRP A 55 -0.07 11.86 -5.91
N MET A 56 -0.36 12.31 -4.69
CA MET A 56 -1.49 13.18 -4.38
C MET A 56 -0.97 14.54 -3.90
N PRO A 57 -0.80 15.54 -4.79
CA PRO A 57 -0.14 16.82 -4.44
C PRO A 57 -0.90 17.67 -3.42
N HIS A 58 -2.19 17.40 -3.24
CA HIS A 58 -3.04 18.07 -2.25
C HIS A 58 -3.66 17.08 -1.26
N GLY A 59 -3.21 15.82 -1.29
CA GLY A 59 -3.87 14.74 -0.57
C GLY A 59 -5.23 14.35 -1.16
N HIS A 60 -6.02 13.64 -0.37
CA HIS A 60 -7.35 13.18 -0.75
C HIS A 60 -8.27 13.03 0.48
N ASP A 61 -9.52 12.62 0.24
CA ASP A 61 -10.51 12.46 1.31
C ASP A 61 -10.19 11.29 2.28
N PRO A 62 -10.51 11.42 3.59
CA PRO A 62 -11.05 12.62 4.22
C PRO A 62 -9.99 13.72 4.34
N ASP A 63 -10.25 14.92 3.80
CA ASP A 63 -9.28 16.02 3.74
C ASP A 63 -8.69 16.38 5.11
N SER A 64 -9.50 16.33 6.17
CA SER A 64 -9.03 16.59 7.54
C SER A 64 -7.97 15.61 8.06
N ILE A 65 -7.81 14.46 7.38
CA ILE A 65 -6.89 13.38 7.75
C ILE A 65 -5.81 13.25 6.67
N TYR A 66 -6.21 13.01 5.42
CA TYR A 66 -5.31 12.73 4.29
C TYR A 66 -5.10 13.93 3.36
N GLY A 67 -5.45 15.16 3.75
CA GLY A 67 -5.28 16.39 2.97
C GLY A 67 -3.85 16.96 2.90
N ARG A 68 -2.82 16.15 3.17
CA ARG A 68 -1.40 16.55 3.03
C ARG A 68 -0.83 15.96 1.75
N PRO A 69 0.17 16.58 1.08
CA PRO A 69 0.81 15.96 -0.08
C PRO A 69 1.47 14.62 0.30
N HIS A 70 1.07 13.53 -0.35
CA HIS A 70 1.52 12.18 0.00
C HIS A 70 1.52 11.22 -1.18
N PHE A 71 2.14 10.07 -0.96
CA PHE A 71 2.10 8.93 -1.86
C PHE A 71 1.29 7.78 -1.27
N ASP A 72 0.55 7.11 -2.14
CA ASP A 72 -0.14 5.85 -1.88
C ASP A 72 0.61 4.74 -2.63
N PHE A 73 1.21 3.81 -1.89
CA PHE A 73 2.03 2.74 -2.47
C PHE A 73 1.23 1.44 -2.52
N HIS A 74 0.36 1.29 -3.51
CA HIS A 74 -0.49 0.12 -3.66
C HIS A 74 0.29 -1.10 -4.17
N PHE A 75 0.52 -2.09 -3.31
CA PHE A 75 1.02 -3.40 -3.71
C PHE A 75 -0.16 -4.29 -4.08
N TYR A 76 -0.48 -4.35 -5.37
CA TYR A 76 -1.67 -5.04 -5.87
C TYR A 76 -1.50 -6.56 -5.94
N MET A 77 -2.58 -7.25 -5.57
CA MET A 77 -2.77 -8.70 -5.58
C MET A 77 -3.65 -9.18 -6.74
N ILE A 78 -4.08 -8.26 -7.60
CA ILE A 78 -4.89 -8.50 -8.80
C ILE A 78 -4.15 -7.98 -10.04
N SER A 79 -4.49 -8.51 -11.22
CA SER A 79 -3.89 -8.03 -12.46
C SER A 79 -4.25 -6.57 -12.74
N SER A 80 -3.37 -5.82 -13.42
CA SER A 80 -3.69 -4.47 -13.90
C SER A 80 -4.96 -4.41 -14.75
N ALA A 81 -5.25 -5.47 -15.51
CA ALA A 81 -6.46 -5.55 -16.34
C ALA A 81 -7.74 -5.73 -15.50
N ASP A 82 -7.69 -6.48 -14.40
CA ASP A 82 -8.84 -6.62 -13.50
C ASP A 82 -9.00 -5.39 -12.62
N ARG A 83 -7.90 -4.79 -12.18
CA ARG A 83 -7.86 -3.51 -11.46
C ARG A 83 -8.63 -2.43 -12.22
N GLN A 84 -8.36 -2.26 -13.51
CA GLN A 84 -9.02 -1.25 -14.36
C GLN A 84 -10.54 -1.47 -14.53
N LYS A 85 -11.07 -2.66 -14.24
CA LYS A 85 -12.51 -2.95 -14.32
C LYS A 85 -13.27 -2.57 -13.05
N ILE A 86 -12.58 -2.31 -11.94
CA ILE A 86 -13.20 -1.91 -10.67
C ILE A 86 -13.71 -0.47 -10.82
N THR A 87 -15.02 -0.28 -10.77
CA THR A 87 -15.65 1.05 -10.88
C THR A 87 -16.16 1.57 -9.54
N CYS A 88 -16.61 0.67 -8.64
CA CYS A 88 -17.28 1.01 -7.38
C CYS A 88 -18.52 1.91 -7.55
N LEU A 89 -19.14 1.90 -8.74
CA LEU A 89 -20.31 2.70 -9.08
C LEU A 89 -21.47 1.81 -9.57
N GLY A 90 -22.70 2.29 -9.44
CA GLY A 90 -23.89 1.56 -9.91
C GLY A 90 -23.97 0.15 -9.30
N ASP A 91 -24.15 -0.86 -10.14
CA ASP A 91 -24.22 -2.27 -9.70
C ASP A 91 -22.91 -2.76 -9.05
N ASP A 92 -21.77 -2.16 -9.40
CA ASP A 92 -20.46 -2.52 -8.88
C ASP A 92 -20.21 -1.95 -7.46
N ALA A 93 -20.97 -0.94 -7.04
CA ALA A 93 -20.83 -0.36 -5.70
C ALA A 93 -21.04 -1.40 -4.59
N ALA A 94 -22.05 -2.26 -4.74
CA ALA A 94 -22.34 -3.32 -3.77
C ALA A 94 -21.28 -4.45 -3.78
N VAL A 95 -20.65 -4.70 -4.93
CA VAL A 95 -19.54 -5.66 -5.05
C VAL A 95 -18.29 -5.10 -4.38
N CYS A 96 -18.02 -3.81 -4.62
CA CYS A 96 -16.87 -3.11 -4.08
C CYS A 96 -16.90 -3.08 -2.54
N THR A 97 -18.04 -2.75 -1.92
CA THR A 97 -18.20 -2.72 -0.47
C THR A 97 -18.70 -4.04 0.13
N LYS A 98 -18.51 -5.17 -0.57
CA LYS A 98 -18.89 -6.48 -0.02
C LYS A 98 -17.99 -6.82 1.16
N GLN A 99 -18.62 -7.11 2.29
CA GLN A 99 -17.94 -7.45 3.54
C GLN A 99 -17.02 -8.69 3.37
N PRO A 100 -15.72 -8.58 3.70
CA PRO A 100 -14.85 -9.74 3.81
C PRO A 100 -15.27 -10.65 4.98
N ALA A 101 -14.96 -11.94 4.90
CA ALA A 101 -15.15 -12.83 6.04
C ALA A 101 -14.26 -12.36 7.22
N PRO A 102 -14.72 -12.44 8.49
CA PRO A 102 -14.01 -11.89 9.64
C PRO A 102 -12.54 -12.35 9.76
N GLU A 103 -12.24 -13.61 9.44
CA GLU A 103 -10.89 -14.17 9.47
C GLU A 103 -9.94 -13.60 8.40
N LEU A 104 -10.47 -12.94 7.37
CA LEU A 104 -9.71 -12.27 6.32
C LEU A 104 -9.43 -10.80 6.66
N ILE A 105 -10.04 -10.28 7.73
CA ILE A 105 -9.89 -8.89 8.15
C ILE A 105 -8.75 -8.82 9.17
N PRO A 106 -7.69 -8.04 8.90
CA PRO A 106 -6.66 -7.80 9.89
C PRO A 106 -7.24 -7.15 11.15
N PRO A 107 -6.79 -7.55 12.35
CA PRO A 107 -7.28 -6.96 13.60
C PRO A 107 -7.15 -5.43 13.61
N PHE A 108 -8.12 -4.75 14.23
CA PHE A 108 -8.19 -3.27 14.39
C PHE A 108 -8.54 -2.47 13.13
N TYR A 109 -8.71 -3.14 11.98
CA TYR A 109 -9.10 -2.47 10.75
C TYR A 109 -10.62 -2.27 10.69
N ALA A 110 -11.01 -1.10 10.18
CA ALA A 110 -12.40 -0.76 9.91
C ALA A 110 -12.54 -0.21 8.48
N PRO A 111 -13.69 -0.41 7.84
CA PRO A 111 -13.89 0.10 6.49
C PRO A 111 -14.09 1.61 6.48
N THR A 112 -13.66 2.22 5.37
CA THR A 112 -14.07 3.57 4.98
C THR A 112 -15.55 3.58 4.50
N PRO A 113 -16.20 4.75 4.34
CA PRO A 113 -17.61 4.78 3.94
C PRO A 113 -17.89 4.23 2.54
N GLU A 114 -16.94 4.31 1.61
CA GLU A 114 -17.14 4.00 0.21
C GLU A 114 -15.90 3.37 -0.44
N GLY A 115 -16.12 2.73 -1.59
CA GLY A 115 -15.05 2.18 -2.40
C GLY A 115 -14.56 3.16 -3.45
N VAL A 116 -13.31 3.00 -3.88
CA VAL A 116 -12.64 3.89 -4.82
C VAL A 116 -12.39 3.15 -6.15
N PRO A 117 -12.72 3.76 -7.31
CA PRO A 117 -12.46 3.15 -8.62
C PRO A 117 -11.02 2.67 -8.76
N GLN A 118 -10.83 1.53 -9.41
CA GLN A 118 -9.55 0.86 -9.61
C GLN A 118 -8.82 0.39 -8.32
N MET A 119 -9.33 0.71 -7.14
CA MET A 119 -8.73 0.33 -5.87
C MET A 119 -9.62 -0.68 -5.16
N GLY A 120 -10.89 -0.35 -4.93
CA GLY A 120 -11.80 -1.14 -4.10
C GLY A 120 -12.10 -0.42 -2.80
N TRP A 121 -12.50 -1.17 -1.79
CA TRP A 121 -12.88 -0.66 -0.49
C TRP A 121 -11.68 -0.59 0.46
N HIS A 122 -11.33 0.62 0.87
CA HIS A 122 -10.23 0.87 1.79
C HIS A 122 -10.63 0.54 3.23
N TRP A 123 -9.70 -0.11 3.93
CA TRP A 123 -9.80 -0.42 5.35
C TRP A 123 -8.59 0.16 6.09
N VAL A 124 -8.87 0.88 7.17
CA VAL A 124 -7.89 1.67 7.93
C VAL A 124 -7.69 1.08 9.34
N ASP A 125 -6.47 1.09 9.85
CA ASP A 125 -6.17 0.73 11.24
C ASP A 125 -6.61 1.86 12.18
N LEU A 126 -7.61 1.60 13.03
CA LEU A 126 -8.13 2.61 13.95
C LEU A 126 -7.14 3.01 15.05
N ARG A 127 -6.00 2.31 15.17
CA ARG A 127 -4.91 2.66 16.08
C ARG A 127 -3.92 3.63 15.47
N SER A 128 -4.02 3.92 14.17
CA SER A 128 -3.08 4.83 13.50
C SER A 128 -3.13 6.23 14.12
N PRO A 129 -2.01 6.96 14.19
CA PRO A 129 -1.92 8.24 14.89
C PRO A 129 -2.99 9.26 14.46
N GLU A 130 -3.34 9.28 13.18
CA GLU A 130 -4.33 10.19 12.58
C GLU A 130 -5.76 9.99 13.08
N TYR A 131 -6.09 8.79 13.58
CA TYR A 131 -7.36 8.51 14.25
C TYR A 131 -7.30 8.71 15.78
N ASN A 132 -6.13 9.10 16.30
CA ASN A 132 -5.84 9.19 17.73
C ASN A 132 -5.25 10.57 18.12
N GLY A 133 -5.63 11.61 17.37
CA GLY A 133 -5.32 13.01 17.70
C GLY A 133 -3.91 13.48 17.31
N GLN A 134 -3.19 12.72 16.49
CA GLN A 134 -1.92 13.12 15.90
C GLN A 134 -2.09 13.40 14.40
N PRO A 135 -1.17 14.15 13.76
CA PRO A 135 -1.23 14.35 12.32
C PRO A 135 -0.90 13.07 11.55
N PHE A 136 -1.47 12.93 10.34
CA PHE A 136 -1.04 11.93 9.36
C PHE A 136 0.37 12.21 8.86
N THR A 137 1.25 11.21 8.99
CA THR A 137 2.61 11.22 8.43
C THR A 137 2.88 9.99 7.58
N SER A 138 2.51 8.83 8.11
CA SER A 138 2.54 7.52 7.47
C SER A 138 1.43 6.65 8.04
N THR A 139 0.77 5.86 7.20
CA THR A 139 -0.22 4.88 7.64
C THR A 139 -0.14 3.63 6.78
N PHE A 140 -0.88 2.59 7.17
CA PHE A 140 -0.98 1.37 6.39
C PHE A 140 -2.44 0.99 6.25
N ILE A 141 -2.87 0.76 5.01
CA ILE A 141 -4.23 0.38 4.68
C ILE A 141 -4.27 -0.91 3.88
N TYR A 142 -5.40 -1.62 3.99
CA TYR A 142 -5.69 -2.78 3.16
C TYR A 142 -6.88 -2.49 2.25
N GLY A 143 -6.80 -2.99 1.03
CA GLY A 143 -7.87 -2.91 0.05
C GLY A 143 -8.63 -4.20 -0.09
N PHE A 144 -9.94 -4.11 -0.25
CA PHE A 144 -10.79 -5.25 -0.56
C PHE A 144 -11.67 -4.99 -1.77
N TYR A 145 -11.95 -6.04 -2.53
CA TYR A 145 -12.95 -6.03 -3.60
C TYR A 145 -13.64 -7.40 -3.66
N ASP A 146 -14.97 -7.42 -3.77
CA ASP A 146 -15.78 -8.65 -3.69
C ASP A 146 -15.51 -9.47 -2.39
N GLY A 147 -15.17 -8.78 -1.30
CA GLY A 147 -14.83 -9.38 -0.01
C GLY A 147 -13.46 -10.08 0.02
N LYS A 148 -12.59 -9.82 -0.97
CA LYS A 148 -11.24 -10.41 -1.09
C LYS A 148 -10.20 -9.30 -1.01
N MET A 149 -9.12 -9.53 -0.26
CA MET A 149 -8.00 -8.59 -0.21
C MET A 149 -7.39 -8.46 -1.61
N ASN A 150 -7.25 -7.24 -2.11
CA ASN A 150 -6.75 -6.99 -3.46
C ASN A 150 -5.52 -6.08 -3.50
N PHE A 151 -5.17 -5.40 -2.41
CA PHE A 151 -3.88 -4.73 -2.24
C PHE A 151 -3.51 -4.53 -0.77
N ALA A 152 -2.24 -4.20 -0.54
CA ALA A 152 -1.72 -3.68 0.72
C ALA A 152 -0.97 -2.37 0.44
N GLU A 153 -1.13 -1.37 1.30
CA GLU A 153 -0.75 0.00 0.94
C GLU A 153 -0.19 0.78 2.13
N PRO A 154 1.13 1.01 2.15
CA PRO A 154 1.70 2.13 2.88
C PRO A 154 1.27 3.43 2.20
N MET A 155 0.79 4.40 2.99
CA MET A 155 0.71 5.79 2.55
C MET A 155 1.74 6.61 3.34
N MET A 156 2.43 7.55 2.70
CA MET A 156 3.41 8.41 3.37
C MET A 156 3.42 9.82 2.81
N THR A 157 3.35 10.82 3.69
CA THR A 157 3.49 12.22 3.31
C THR A 157 4.88 12.50 2.74
N ARG A 158 4.95 13.41 1.75
CA ARG A 158 6.23 13.85 1.17
C ARG A 158 7.16 14.44 2.23
N GLU A 159 6.60 15.21 3.17
CA GLU A 159 7.32 15.79 4.29
C GLU A 159 8.00 14.71 5.14
N PHE A 160 7.25 13.66 5.50
CA PHE A 160 7.80 12.53 6.25
C PHE A 160 8.91 11.80 5.49
N ILE A 161 8.71 11.51 4.20
CA ILE A 161 9.73 10.84 3.39
C ILE A 161 11.04 11.65 3.36
N LEU A 162 10.95 12.97 3.17
CA LEU A 162 12.14 13.83 3.09
C LEU A 162 12.87 14.01 4.43
N ALA A 163 12.14 13.95 5.55
CA ALA A 163 12.69 14.15 6.88
C ALA A 163 13.22 12.86 7.55
N THR A 164 12.94 11.69 6.98
CA THR A 164 13.17 10.40 7.62
C THR A 164 14.29 9.60 6.93
N ASN A 165 15.34 9.30 7.70
CA ASN A 165 16.40 8.39 7.24
C ASN A 165 16.00 6.91 7.40
N TRP A 166 15.26 6.60 8.47
CA TRP A 166 14.80 5.24 8.75
C TRP A 166 13.52 5.28 9.58
N PHE A 167 12.56 4.46 9.18
CA PHE A 167 11.30 4.21 9.88
C PHE A 167 10.85 2.79 9.60
N ALA A 168 10.26 2.14 10.61
CA ALA A 168 9.52 0.91 10.44
C ALA A 168 8.35 0.87 11.42
N SER A 169 7.25 0.26 11.00
CA SER A 169 6.09 0.01 11.87
C SER A 169 5.55 -1.40 11.66
N LEU A 170 5.09 -2.02 12.75
CA LEU A 170 4.42 -3.32 12.71
C LEU A 170 2.98 -3.15 12.25
N ILE A 171 2.49 -4.11 11.48
CA ILE A 171 1.11 -4.15 11.00
C ILE A 171 0.45 -5.47 11.37
N PRO A 172 -0.84 -5.46 11.77
CA PRO A 172 -1.63 -6.67 11.90
C PRO A 172 -1.75 -7.36 10.55
N SER A 173 -1.60 -8.68 10.55
CA SER A 173 -1.82 -9.53 9.38
C SER A 173 -3.14 -10.29 9.56
N PRO A 174 -3.90 -10.60 8.50
CA PRO A 174 -5.16 -11.33 8.65
C PRO A 174 -4.90 -12.75 9.17
N GLU A 175 -5.88 -13.38 9.82
CA GLU A 175 -5.74 -14.74 10.34
C GLU A 175 -5.58 -15.74 9.19
N LYS A 176 -6.49 -15.65 8.21
CA LYS A 176 -6.48 -16.45 6.99
C LYS A 176 -6.29 -15.58 5.75
N VAL A 177 -5.92 -16.22 4.65
CA VAL A 177 -5.74 -15.58 3.35
C VAL A 177 -6.49 -16.39 2.29
N LEU A 178 -6.87 -15.75 1.19
CA LEU A 178 -7.50 -16.44 0.06
C LEU A 178 -6.50 -16.81 -1.05
N ILE A 179 -5.27 -16.29 -0.98
CA ILE A 179 -4.21 -16.56 -1.93
C ILE A 179 -2.98 -16.95 -1.09
N SER A 180 -2.49 -18.18 -1.26
CA SER A 180 -1.24 -18.59 -0.61
C SER A 180 -0.09 -17.70 -1.08
N GLY A 181 0.74 -17.22 -0.16
CA GLY A 181 1.81 -16.30 -0.52
C GLY A 181 2.49 -15.63 0.68
N TYR A 182 3.31 -14.64 0.38
CA TYR A 182 4.08 -13.85 1.34
C TYR A 182 3.31 -12.61 1.75
N TYR A 183 2.94 -12.54 3.04
CA TYR A 183 2.23 -11.40 3.61
C TYR A 183 3.11 -10.66 4.61
N PRO A 184 3.13 -9.31 4.59
CA PRO A 184 3.93 -8.53 5.50
C PRO A 184 3.37 -8.52 6.91
N THR A 185 4.28 -8.30 7.85
CA THR A 185 3.96 -7.99 9.26
C THR A 185 4.59 -6.65 9.70
N ALA A 186 5.28 -5.98 8.78
CA ALA A 186 5.80 -4.62 8.95
C ALA A 186 5.86 -3.90 7.60
N TYR A 187 5.98 -2.58 7.64
CA TYR A 187 6.40 -1.76 6.50
C TYR A 187 7.46 -0.74 6.93
N SER A 188 8.24 -0.24 5.97
CA SER A 188 9.33 0.69 6.27
C SER A 188 9.58 1.74 5.20
N LEU A 189 10.31 2.76 5.63
CA LEU A 189 11.00 3.75 4.81
C LEU A 189 12.47 3.74 5.22
N THR A 190 13.37 3.62 4.26
CA THR A 190 14.82 3.82 4.46
C THR A 190 15.37 4.76 3.40
N TYR A 191 16.25 5.68 3.79
CA TYR A 191 17.06 6.48 2.87
C TYR A 191 18.51 5.98 2.89
N ASP A 192 19.03 5.60 1.73
CA ASP A 192 20.44 5.28 1.53
C ASP A 192 21.16 6.51 0.97
N ALA A 193 21.99 7.16 1.80
CA ALA A 193 22.73 8.35 1.43
C ALA A 193 23.89 8.09 0.44
N ILE A 194 24.35 6.84 0.31
CA ILE A 194 25.41 6.47 -0.65
C ILE A 194 24.83 6.38 -2.05
N GLN A 195 23.67 5.75 -2.18
CA GLN A 195 22.98 5.59 -3.47
C GLN A 195 22.04 6.77 -3.80
N ASP A 196 21.77 7.65 -2.82
CA ASP A 196 20.77 8.72 -2.90
C ASP A 196 19.36 8.21 -3.26
N LEU A 197 18.96 7.11 -2.60
CA LEU A 197 17.72 6.39 -2.85
C LEU A 197 16.85 6.31 -1.59
N TYR A 198 15.55 6.50 -1.76
CA TYR A 198 14.53 6.06 -0.82
C TYR A 198 14.07 4.64 -1.16
N PHE A 199 13.75 3.87 -0.13
CA PHE A 199 13.20 2.52 -0.20
C PHE A 199 11.94 2.44 0.64
N ILE A 200 10.81 2.15 0.00
CA ILE A 200 9.54 1.84 0.67
C ILE A 200 9.29 0.35 0.54
N LYS A 201 9.07 -0.34 1.67
CA LYS A 201 9.05 -1.81 1.70
C LYS A 201 7.87 -2.35 2.50
N LEU A 202 7.30 -3.44 2.00
CA LEU A 202 6.62 -4.45 2.80
C LEU A 202 7.68 -5.41 3.36
N MET A 203 7.74 -5.56 4.68
CA MET A 203 8.81 -6.26 5.40
C MET A 203 8.28 -7.40 6.27
N ASN A 204 9.22 -8.21 6.76
CA ASN A 204 8.96 -9.36 7.62
C ASN A 204 7.92 -10.28 6.97
N LEU A 205 8.17 -10.63 5.71
CA LEU A 205 7.27 -11.43 4.90
C LEU A 205 7.14 -12.85 5.48
N VAL A 206 5.90 -13.26 5.74
CA VAL A 206 5.55 -14.58 6.24
C VAL A 206 4.73 -15.31 5.19
N TRP A 207 5.13 -16.54 4.87
CA TRP A 207 4.32 -17.41 4.02
C TRP A 207 3.04 -17.82 4.76
N LYS A 208 1.89 -17.69 4.09
CA LYS A 208 0.59 -18.14 4.55
C LYS A 208 -0.04 -19.03 3.48
N ASP A 209 -0.65 -20.12 3.93
CA ASP A 209 -1.49 -20.98 3.09
C ASP A 209 -2.96 -20.56 3.20
N GLN A 210 -3.72 -20.76 2.12
CA GLN A 210 -5.18 -20.57 2.08
C GLN A 210 -5.93 -21.58 2.96
#